data_AF-A0A1Y5R7L0-F1
#
_entry.id   AF-A0A1Y5R7L0-F1
#
_cell.length_a   1.000
_cell.length_b   1.000
_cell.length_c   1.000
_cell.angle_alpha   90.00
_cell.angle_beta   90.00
_cell.angle_gamma   90.00
#
_symmetry.space_group_name_H-M   'P 1'
#
loop_
_entity.id
_entity.type
_entity.pdbx_description
1 polymer ?
#
loop_
_entity_poly.entity_id
_entity_poly.type
_entity_poly.pdbx_seq_one_letter_code
_entity_poly.pdbx_strand_id
1 'polypeptide(L)'
;MKDTAQKYIGWLVLLDDQAFSVIEVGVTHGSLTLVNKDGSKVVISNERFRDLIHAEMAFDPDEDTSARNRMLDKKDQLELGFRKRILTAIRLLRGGGLTWTAAYNQLFLDFSSDTFAFHRVGGFPSLRTVKKWDTDDRNKGEAALRPQHKNKGNRTPRFDLLFENITLDILEERFLTSDRMSITKLCKLARAVYREKCKELDMKPGPCGHKSVKAIVQRLPHADIVKLRLGSSEARKQYLLAMKLQEITVPLERVEADSTTLDVWCVDDEGDPVGRPMVCAAIDCATGVILGLQVAWGAPSSSLVARTIKEIFTPKSDAFFDRIGIQNRFQAIGIPQQIVSDQGTENSGPLIASFLSSATLDWSKCVPGQPDRKPFIERLMLELSRFITQFQGASQTSEIGAQKRTEIA
;
A
#
# COMPACT_ATOMS: atom_id res chain seq x y z
N MET A 1 -46.91 5.11 19.11
CA MET A 1 -45.99 3.98 19.34
C MET A 1 -46.45 2.65 18.70
N LYS A 2 -47.65 2.54 18.12
CA LYS A 2 -48.14 1.31 17.47
C LYS A 2 -47.47 0.98 16.12
N ASP A 3 -46.86 1.96 15.46
CA ASP A 3 -46.41 1.86 14.05
C ASP A 3 -44.92 1.46 13.87
N THR A 4 -44.14 1.39 14.96
CA THR A 4 -42.67 1.31 14.86
C THR A 4 -42.12 -0.11 14.93
N ALA A 5 -42.92 -1.08 15.36
CA ALA A 5 -42.45 -2.44 15.62
C ALA A 5 -42.79 -3.43 14.49
N GLN A 6 -43.84 -3.18 13.69
CA GLN A 6 -44.16 -3.98 12.50
C GLN A 6 -43.01 -4.06 11.48
N LYS A 7 -42.13 -3.06 11.44
CA LYS A 7 -40.95 -3.05 10.56
C LYS A 7 -39.91 -4.15 10.87
N TYR A 8 -40.00 -4.79 12.03
CA TYR A 8 -39.07 -5.85 12.44
C TYR A 8 -39.56 -7.25 12.04
N ILE A 9 -40.77 -7.37 11.49
CA ILE A 9 -41.28 -8.66 11.00
C ILE A 9 -40.32 -9.15 9.90
N GLY A 10 -39.87 -10.40 10.01
CA GLY A 10 -38.87 -11.01 9.12
C GLY A 10 -37.42 -10.89 9.59
N TRP A 11 -37.14 -10.10 10.64
CA TRP A 11 -35.79 -10.01 11.20
C TRP A 11 -35.36 -11.33 11.85
N LEU A 12 -34.06 -11.64 11.74
CA LEU A 12 -33.43 -12.76 12.42
C LEU A 12 -32.90 -12.34 13.79
N VAL A 13 -33.11 -13.19 14.79
CA VAL A 13 -32.67 -13.01 16.17
C VAL A 13 -31.96 -14.27 16.63
N LEU A 14 -30.75 -14.12 17.14
CA LEU A 14 -29.97 -15.20 17.72
C LEU A 14 -30.19 -15.23 19.24
N LEU A 15 -30.72 -16.34 19.74
CA LEU A 15 -30.94 -16.60 21.16
C LEU A 15 -30.37 -17.98 21.48
N ASP A 16 -29.47 -18.06 22.47
CA ASP A 16 -28.88 -19.32 22.93
C ASP A 16 -28.36 -20.19 21.76
N ASP A 17 -27.62 -19.56 20.84
CA ASP A 17 -27.05 -20.15 19.62
C ASP A 17 -28.05 -20.69 18.58
N GLN A 18 -29.33 -20.37 18.73
CA GLN A 18 -30.38 -20.69 17.76
C GLN A 18 -30.93 -19.43 17.07
N ALA A 19 -31.20 -19.54 15.77
CA ALA A 19 -31.74 -18.44 14.97
C ALA A 19 -33.27 -18.50 14.90
N PHE A 20 -33.92 -17.40 15.26
CA PHE A 20 -35.36 -17.23 15.20
C PHE A 20 -35.74 -16.08 14.27
N SER A 21 -36.89 -16.15 13.62
CA SER A 21 -37.47 -15.07 12.82
C SER A 21 -38.59 -14.36 13.59
N VAL A 22 -38.62 -13.03 13.57
CA VAL A 22 -39.72 -12.24 14.13
C VAL A 22 -40.97 -12.42 13.27
N ILE A 23 -42.06 -12.95 13.84
CA ILE A 23 -43.31 -13.20 13.10
C ILE A 23 -44.48 -12.33 13.54
N GLU A 24 -44.51 -11.91 14.79
CA GLU A 24 -45.63 -11.15 15.32
C GLU A 24 -45.16 -10.14 16.38
N VAL A 25 -45.81 -8.99 16.41
CA VAL A 25 -45.58 -7.94 17.40
C VAL A 25 -46.84 -7.79 18.24
N GLY A 26 -46.74 -8.12 19.53
CA GLY A 26 -47.85 -8.04 20.46
C GLY A 26 -48.35 -6.61 20.65
N VAL A 27 -49.63 -6.39 20.35
CA VAL A 27 -50.27 -5.06 20.34
C VAL A 27 -50.50 -4.48 21.74
N THR A 28 -50.47 -5.33 22.79
CA THR A 28 -50.92 -4.98 24.14
C THR A 28 -49.81 -4.83 25.19
N HIS A 29 -48.64 -5.47 25.03
CA HIS A 29 -47.52 -5.34 26.00
C HIS A 29 -46.11 -5.43 25.38
N GLY A 30 -45.88 -4.77 24.24
CA GLY A 30 -44.52 -4.47 23.79
C GLY A 30 -43.57 -5.68 23.76
N SER A 31 -44.07 -6.82 23.30
CA SER A 31 -43.33 -8.08 23.18
C SER A 31 -43.31 -8.53 21.73
N LEU A 32 -42.24 -9.20 21.31
CA LEU A 32 -42.12 -9.81 19.98
C LEU A 32 -42.20 -11.32 20.10
N THR A 33 -42.95 -11.94 19.20
CA THR A 33 -43.01 -13.39 19.03
C THR A 33 -42.02 -13.78 17.94
N LEU A 34 -41.08 -14.63 18.31
CA LEU A 34 -40.05 -15.20 17.45
C LEU A 34 -40.40 -16.66 17.14
N VAL A 35 -40.03 -17.16 15.96
CA VAL A 35 -40.19 -18.56 15.57
C VAL A 35 -38.89 -19.13 15.04
N ASN A 36 -38.51 -20.33 15.48
CA ASN A 36 -37.36 -21.06 14.92
C ASN A 36 -37.78 -21.87 13.69
N LYS A 37 -36.81 -22.40 12.93
CA LYS A 37 -37.02 -23.34 11.83
C LYS A 37 -37.81 -24.59 12.23
N ASP A 38 -37.67 -25.05 13.47
CA ASP A 38 -38.40 -26.19 14.02
C ASP A 38 -39.84 -25.84 14.45
N GLY A 39 -40.28 -24.59 14.25
CA GLY A 39 -41.62 -24.12 14.58
C GLY A 39 -41.83 -23.73 16.05
N SER A 40 -40.80 -23.86 16.89
CA SER A 40 -40.85 -23.42 18.29
C SER A 40 -40.97 -21.90 18.38
N LYS A 41 -41.87 -21.42 19.26
CA LYS A 41 -42.16 -20.00 19.44
C LYS A 41 -41.61 -19.49 20.77
N VAL A 42 -40.96 -18.33 20.75
CA VAL A 42 -40.41 -17.66 21.94
C VAL A 42 -40.93 -16.23 21.95
N VAL A 43 -41.39 -15.76 23.12
CA VAL A 43 -41.84 -14.37 23.30
C VAL A 43 -40.79 -13.61 24.11
N ILE A 44 -40.30 -12.51 23.55
CA ILE A 44 -39.32 -11.62 24.22
C ILE A 44 -39.88 -10.22 24.41
N SER A 45 -39.43 -9.50 25.43
CA SER A 45 -39.79 -8.10 25.65
C SER A 45 -39.09 -7.18 24.64
N ASN A 46 -39.67 -6.01 24.37
CA ASN A 46 -39.07 -4.97 23.52
C ASN A 46 -37.72 -4.48 24.07
N GLU A 47 -37.55 -4.43 25.39
CA GLU A 47 -36.29 -4.05 26.00
C GLU A 47 -35.21 -5.09 25.67
N ARG A 48 -35.51 -6.37 25.91
CA ARG A 48 -34.59 -7.46 25.58
C ARG A 48 -34.30 -7.52 24.08
N PHE A 49 -35.28 -7.23 23.22
CA PHE A 49 -35.06 -7.16 21.78
C PHE A 49 -34.11 -6.01 21.39
N ARG A 50 -34.22 -4.84 22.03
CA ARG A 50 -33.28 -3.73 21.80
C ARG A 50 -31.88 -4.07 22.28
N ASP A 51 -31.76 -4.78 23.40
CA ASP A 51 -30.46 -5.25 23.89
C ASP A 51 -29.82 -6.21 22.88
N LEU A 52 -30.61 -7.09 22.26
CA LEU A 52 -30.15 -7.99 21.20
C LEU A 52 -29.74 -7.24 19.93
N ILE A 53 -30.45 -6.17 19.55
CA ILE A 53 -30.02 -5.28 18.45
C ILE A 53 -28.67 -4.63 18.79
N HIS A 54 -28.50 -4.13 20.01
CA HIS A 54 -27.26 -3.52 20.46
C HIS A 54 -26.09 -4.51 20.54
N ALA A 55 -26.37 -5.77 20.90
CA ALA A 55 -25.40 -6.86 20.92
C ALA A 55 -25.12 -7.45 19.52
N GLU A 56 -25.70 -6.87 18.45
CA GLU A 56 -25.62 -7.37 17.07
C GLU A 56 -26.19 -8.80 16.88
N MET A 57 -27.03 -9.26 17.81
CA MET A 57 -27.70 -10.56 17.80
C MET A 57 -29.09 -10.52 17.17
N ALA A 58 -29.59 -9.34 16.80
CA ALA A 58 -30.83 -9.17 16.03
C ALA A 58 -30.60 -8.29 14.80
N PHE A 59 -31.01 -8.76 13.61
CA PHE A 59 -30.74 -8.08 12.36
C PHE A 59 -31.73 -8.40 11.25
N ASP A 60 -31.83 -7.49 10.29
CA ASP A 60 -32.58 -7.68 9.05
C ASP A 60 -31.76 -8.55 8.07
N PRO A 61 -32.26 -9.72 7.63
CA PRO A 61 -31.53 -10.58 6.69
C PRO A 61 -31.34 -9.93 5.30
N ASP A 62 -32.22 -9.00 4.92
CA ASP A 62 -32.14 -8.31 3.63
C ASP A 62 -31.27 -7.03 3.70
N GLU A 63 -30.78 -6.66 4.89
CA GLU A 63 -29.90 -5.51 5.07
C GLU A 63 -28.47 -5.84 4.60
N ASP A 64 -27.94 -5.01 3.70
CA ASP A 64 -26.59 -5.13 3.15
C ASP A 64 -25.51 -5.01 4.26
N THR A 65 -25.03 -6.18 4.71
CA THR A 65 -24.04 -6.40 5.78
C THR A 65 -22.60 -6.06 5.38
N SER A 66 -22.34 -5.65 4.14
CA SER A 66 -21.00 -5.25 3.68
C SER A 66 -20.33 -4.17 4.54
N ALA A 67 -21.13 -3.33 5.22
CA ALA A 67 -20.63 -2.32 6.16
C ALA A 67 -20.24 -2.89 7.54
N ARG A 68 -20.80 -4.04 7.92
CA ARG A 68 -20.54 -4.71 9.22
C ARG A 68 -19.18 -5.44 9.19
N ASN A 69 -18.83 -6.05 8.06
CA ASN A 69 -17.57 -6.80 7.87
C ASN A 69 -16.38 -5.97 7.39
N ARG A 70 -16.50 -4.64 7.32
CA ARG A 70 -15.41 -3.77 6.87
C ARG A 70 -14.53 -3.34 8.04
N MET A 71 -13.22 -3.61 7.93
CA MET A 71 -12.22 -3.02 8.82
C MET A 71 -12.22 -1.50 8.64
N LEU A 72 -12.49 -0.76 9.73
CA LEU A 72 -12.54 0.70 9.70
C LEU A 72 -11.11 1.25 9.71
N ASP A 73 -10.82 2.17 8.79
CA ASP A 73 -9.60 2.98 8.83
C ASP A 73 -9.61 3.90 10.07
N LYS A 74 -8.43 4.36 10.54
CA LYS A 74 -8.26 5.20 11.74
C LYS A 74 -9.21 6.41 11.73
N LYS A 75 -9.41 7.04 10.57
CA LYS A 75 -10.34 8.17 10.42
C LYS A 75 -11.79 7.78 10.68
N ASP A 76 -12.23 6.63 10.17
CA ASP A 76 -13.60 6.16 10.36
C ASP A 76 -13.81 5.63 11.80
N GLN A 77 -12.78 5.06 12.43
CA GLN A 77 -12.80 4.68 13.85
C GLN A 77 -12.98 5.90 14.75
N LEU A 78 -12.23 6.97 14.50
CA LEU A 78 -12.37 8.24 15.25
C LEU A 78 -13.76 8.85 15.09
N GLU A 79 -14.32 8.86 13.87
CA GLU A 79 -15.67 9.38 13.63
C GLU A 79 -16.75 8.49 14.30
N LEU A 80 -16.58 7.16 14.32
CA LEU A 80 -17.48 6.26 15.04
C LEU A 80 -17.42 6.49 16.55
N GLY A 81 -16.21 6.57 17.12
CA GLY A 81 -16.00 6.85 18.54
C GLY A 81 -16.62 8.20 18.95
N PHE A 82 -16.46 9.22 18.10
CA PHE A 82 -17.11 10.52 18.29
C PHE A 82 -18.65 10.40 18.35
N ARG A 83 -19.26 9.71 17.39
CA ARG A 83 -20.73 9.50 17.36
C ARG A 83 -21.22 8.80 18.62
N LYS A 84 -20.52 7.75 19.07
CA LYS A 84 -20.87 7.01 20.30
C LYS A 84 -20.80 7.92 21.52
N ARG A 85 -19.73 8.69 21.67
CA ARG A 85 -19.55 9.62 22.80
C ARG A 85 -20.69 10.65 22.87
N ILE A 86 -21.06 11.23 21.74
CA ILE A 86 -22.20 12.16 21.62
C ILE A 86 -23.51 11.49 22.04
N LEU A 87 -23.76 10.25 21.56
CA LEU A 87 -24.98 9.53 21.89
C LEU A 87 -25.06 9.12 23.36
N THR A 88 -23.95 8.65 23.94
CA THR A 88 -23.89 8.33 25.38
C THR A 88 -24.20 9.56 26.22
N ALA A 89 -23.53 10.68 25.94
CA ALA A 89 -23.72 11.93 26.68
C ALA A 89 -25.14 12.48 26.55
N ILE A 90 -25.72 12.50 25.34
CA ILE A 90 -27.08 13.00 25.15
C ILE A 90 -28.14 12.08 25.79
N ARG A 91 -27.91 10.76 25.81
CA ARG A 91 -28.81 9.81 26.47
C ARG A 91 -28.79 9.98 27.99
N LEU A 92 -27.63 10.21 28.59
CA LEU A 92 -27.50 10.52 30.02
C LEU A 92 -28.25 11.79 30.39
N LEU A 93 -28.03 12.89 29.66
CA LEU A 93 -28.73 14.15 29.89
C LEU A 93 -30.25 13.99 29.77
N ARG A 94 -30.71 13.25 28.76
CA ARG A 94 -32.15 12.98 28.58
C ARG A 94 -32.73 12.04 29.63
N GLY A 95 -31.94 11.11 30.17
CA GLY A 95 -32.32 10.28 31.32
C GLY A 95 -32.56 11.11 32.58
N GLY A 96 -31.86 12.25 32.72
CA GLY A 96 -32.08 13.25 33.77
C GLY A 96 -33.30 14.17 33.55
N GLY A 97 -34.17 13.89 32.57
CA GLY A 97 -35.42 14.64 32.35
C GLY A 97 -35.30 15.84 31.39
N LEU A 98 -34.13 16.09 30.80
CA LEU A 98 -33.94 17.18 29.85
C LEU A 98 -34.64 16.91 28.51
N THR A 99 -35.25 17.96 27.94
CA THR A 99 -35.76 17.93 26.56
C THR A 99 -34.61 17.78 25.57
N TRP A 100 -34.89 17.32 24.35
CA TRP A 100 -33.88 17.18 23.29
C TRP A 100 -33.07 18.46 23.05
N THR A 101 -33.75 19.61 23.04
CA THR A 101 -33.13 20.90 22.76
C THR A 101 -32.24 21.34 23.92
N ALA A 102 -32.72 21.19 25.16
CA ALA A 102 -31.94 21.52 26.35
C ALA A 102 -30.71 20.60 26.50
N ALA A 103 -30.89 19.28 26.31
CA ALA A 103 -29.79 18.31 26.35
C ALA A 103 -28.75 18.58 25.26
N TYR A 104 -29.18 18.95 24.05
CA TYR A 104 -28.26 19.31 22.97
C TYR A 104 -27.48 20.60 23.26
N ASN A 105 -28.14 21.64 23.79
CA ASN A 105 -27.47 22.89 24.13
C ASN A 105 -26.44 22.68 25.25
N GLN A 106 -26.79 21.91 26.28
CA GLN A 106 -25.85 21.54 27.34
C GLN A 106 -24.67 20.74 26.77
N LEU A 107 -24.95 19.72 25.96
CA LEU A 107 -23.93 18.95 25.27
C LEU A 107 -23.02 19.83 24.42
N PHE A 108 -23.57 20.80 23.70
CA PHE A 108 -22.79 21.73 22.89
C PHE A 108 -21.87 22.60 23.75
N LEU A 109 -22.33 23.08 24.92
CA LEU A 109 -21.51 23.85 25.86
C LEU A 109 -20.40 22.99 26.47
N ASP A 110 -20.75 21.79 26.96
CA ASP A 110 -19.81 20.83 27.54
C ASP A 110 -18.72 20.45 26.51
N PHE A 111 -19.09 20.28 25.25
CA PHE A 111 -18.13 19.95 24.18
C PHE A 111 -17.35 21.15 23.65
N SER A 112 -17.88 22.37 23.76
CA SER A 112 -17.14 23.59 23.39
C SER A 112 -15.98 23.88 24.34
N SER A 113 -16.01 23.31 25.54
CA SER A 113 -14.95 23.42 26.54
C SER A 113 -13.95 22.24 26.55
N ASP A 114 -14.22 21.17 25.80
CA ASP A 114 -13.38 19.97 25.72
C ASP A 114 -12.42 20.01 24.50
N THR A 115 -11.12 19.88 24.77
CA THR A 115 -10.03 19.80 23.78
C THR A 115 -10.20 18.70 22.72
N PHE A 116 -11.01 17.67 22.97
CA PHE A 116 -11.19 16.54 22.05
C PHE A 116 -11.92 16.92 20.73
N ALA A 117 -12.64 18.04 20.69
CA ALA A 117 -13.41 18.48 19.52
C ALA A 117 -12.55 19.07 18.39
N PHE A 118 -11.28 19.43 18.67
CA PHE A 118 -10.45 20.22 17.75
C PHE A 118 -9.97 19.50 16.48
N HIS A 119 -10.20 18.20 16.33
CA HIS A 119 -9.66 17.42 15.19
C HIS A 119 -10.74 16.95 14.19
N ARG A 120 -12.01 17.36 14.37
CA ARG A 120 -13.07 17.03 13.41
C ARG A 120 -13.18 18.11 12.33
N VAL A 121 -12.93 17.72 11.08
CA VAL A 121 -13.02 18.59 9.89
C VAL A 121 -14.43 19.21 9.69
N GLY A 122 -15.48 18.62 10.27
CA GLY A 122 -16.88 19.01 10.04
C GLY A 122 -17.58 19.77 11.17
N GLY A 123 -16.85 20.30 12.17
CA GLY A 123 -17.44 21.01 13.32
C GLY A 123 -18.37 20.14 14.18
N PHE A 124 -19.14 20.75 15.10
CA PHE A 124 -20.10 20.02 15.93
C PHE A 124 -21.38 19.65 15.11
N PRO A 125 -21.93 18.43 15.25
CA PRO A 125 -23.10 18.01 14.48
C PRO A 125 -24.37 18.77 14.87
N SER A 126 -25.26 19.01 13.91
CA SER A 126 -26.57 19.64 14.19
C SER A 126 -27.48 18.75 15.04
N LEU A 127 -28.44 19.35 15.76
CA LEU A 127 -29.45 18.61 16.54
C LEU A 127 -30.20 17.57 15.68
N ARG A 128 -30.52 17.89 14.41
CA ARG A 128 -31.18 16.97 13.48
C ARG A 128 -30.30 15.74 13.20
N THR A 129 -29.01 15.95 13.06
CA THR A 129 -28.03 14.87 12.85
C THR A 129 -27.94 13.96 14.07
N VAL A 130 -27.86 14.52 15.28
CA VAL A 130 -27.77 13.72 16.52
C VAL A 130 -29.05 12.91 16.75
N LYS A 131 -30.23 13.49 16.52
CA LYS A 131 -31.52 12.77 16.56
C LYS A 131 -31.55 11.61 15.57
N LYS A 132 -31.04 11.84 14.35
CA LYS A 132 -30.94 10.79 13.34
C LYS A 132 -30.02 9.66 13.80
N TRP A 133 -28.84 9.97 14.33
CA TRP A 133 -27.92 8.97 14.88
C TRP A 133 -28.56 8.16 16.02
N ASP A 134 -29.26 8.80 16.95
CA ASP A 134 -29.94 8.08 18.05
C ASP A 134 -31.04 7.15 17.51
N THR A 135 -31.76 7.60 16.48
CA THR A 135 -32.79 6.78 15.82
C THR A 135 -32.17 5.61 15.06
N ASP A 136 -31.09 5.85 14.32
CA ASP A 136 -30.38 4.83 13.54
C ASP A 136 -29.77 3.77 14.47
N ASP A 137 -29.10 4.17 15.55
CA ASP A 137 -28.49 3.28 16.54
C ASP A 137 -29.54 2.44 17.30
N ARG A 138 -30.67 3.02 17.71
CA ARG A 138 -31.75 2.26 18.39
C ARG A 138 -32.41 1.24 17.49
N ASN A 139 -32.44 1.49 16.18
CA ASN A 139 -33.13 0.64 15.23
C ASN A 139 -32.23 -0.44 14.64
N LYS A 140 -30.93 -0.16 14.49
CA LYS A 140 -30.00 -0.97 13.69
C LYS A 140 -28.67 -1.25 14.39
N GLY A 141 -28.50 -0.79 15.63
CA GLY A 141 -27.29 -0.95 16.41
C GLY A 141 -26.12 -0.08 15.93
N GLU A 142 -24.94 -0.40 16.45
CA GLU A 142 -23.71 0.38 16.23
C GLU A 142 -23.28 0.42 14.76
N ALA A 143 -23.56 -0.63 14.00
CA ALA A 143 -23.28 -0.70 12.57
C ALA A 143 -23.87 0.49 11.79
N ALA A 144 -25.03 1.01 12.19
CA ALA A 144 -25.67 2.14 11.53
C ALA A 144 -24.99 3.48 11.80
N LEU A 145 -24.17 3.57 12.87
CA LEU A 145 -23.35 4.73 13.17
C LEU A 145 -22.09 4.81 12.32
N ARG A 146 -21.71 3.75 11.60
CA ARG A 146 -20.53 3.76 10.74
C ARG A 146 -20.72 4.70 9.53
N PRO A 147 -19.66 5.36 9.04
CA PRO A 147 -19.74 6.16 7.82
C PRO A 147 -20.16 5.33 6.60
N GLN A 148 -21.34 5.62 6.03
CA GLN A 148 -21.87 4.92 4.85
C GLN A 148 -21.26 5.46 3.55
N HIS A 149 -19.96 5.25 3.33
CA HIS A 149 -19.28 5.71 2.12
C HIS A 149 -19.87 5.13 0.83
N LYS A 150 -20.46 3.93 0.90
CA LYS A 150 -21.17 3.29 -0.22
C LYS A 150 -22.34 4.11 -0.76
N ASN A 151 -22.94 4.94 0.08
CA ASN A 151 -24.08 5.81 -0.26
C ASN A 151 -23.65 7.21 -0.73
N LYS A 152 -22.35 7.43 -0.90
CA LYS A 152 -21.78 8.66 -1.43
C LYS A 152 -21.42 8.48 -2.90
N GLY A 153 -21.36 9.58 -3.64
CA GLY A 153 -20.90 9.61 -5.03
C GLY A 153 -22.04 9.69 -6.04
N ASN A 154 -21.70 10.17 -7.24
CA ASN A 154 -22.63 10.20 -8.35
C ASN A 154 -22.77 8.79 -8.95
N ARG A 155 -24.01 8.27 -8.99
CA ARG A 155 -24.33 6.95 -9.56
C ARG A 155 -24.82 7.02 -11.01
N THR A 156 -25.01 8.22 -11.56
CA THR A 156 -25.38 8.37 -12.97
C THR A 156 -24.15 8.35 -13.88
N PRO A 157 -24.24 7.74 -15.08
CA PRO A 157 -23.19 7.83 -16.09
C PRO A 157 -22.85 9.29 -16.39
N ARG A 158 -21.55 9.61 -16.40
CA ARG A 158 -21.07 10.99 -16.60
C ARG A 158 -21.10 11.44 -18.06
N PHE A 159 -21.29 10.51 -18.98
CA PHE A 159 -21.28 10.67 -20.43
C PHE A 159 -22.11 9.54 -21.05
N ASP A 160 -22.51 9.71 -22.30
CA ASP A 160 -23.30 8.76 -23.08
C ASP A 160 -22.43 7.69 -23.76
N LEU A 161 -23.08 6.58 -24.16
CA LEU A 161 -22.41 5.43 -24.78
C LEU A 161 -21.76 5.78 -26.13
N LEU A 162 -22.37 6.70 -26.89
CA LEU A 162 -21.82 7.13 -28.17
C LEU A 162 -20.46 7.83 -27.98
N PHE A 163 -20.34 8.73 -27.00
CA PHE A 163 -19.07 9.37 -26.68
C PHE A 163 -18.04 8.38 -26.14
N GLU A 164 -18.48 7.43 -25.31
CA GLU A 164 -17.61 6.38 -24.76
C GLU A 164 -16.98 5.55 -25.87
N ASN A 165 -17.78 5.02 -26.80
CA ASN A 165 -17.29 4.21 -27.91
C ASN A 165 -16.31 4.97 -28.80
N ILE A 166 -16.66 6.20 -29.21
CA ILE A 166 -15.75 7.04 -30.02
C ILE A 166 -14.43 7.29 -29.28
N THR A 167 -14.48 7.49 -27.96
CA THR A 167 -13.27 7.73 -27.17
C THR A 167 -12.42 6.47 -27.10
N LEU A 168 -13.03 5.29 -26.94
CA LEU A 168 -12.33 4.01 -26.91
C LEU A 168 -11.68 3.70 -28.27
N ASP A 169 -12.39 3.90 -29.38
CA ASP A 169 -11.86 3.69 -30.73
C ASP A 169 -10.59 4.51 -30.96
N ILE A 170 -10.64 5.83 -30.68
CA ILE A 170 -9.48 6.72 -30.85
C ILE A 170 -8.37 6.37 -29.85
N LEU A 171 -8.75 5.92 -28.65
CA LEU A 171 -7.81 5.52 -27.62
C LEU A 171 -7.00 4.31 -28.06
N GLU A 172 -7.64 3.28 -28.60
CA GLU A 172 -6.98 2.06 -29.09
C GLU A 172 -6.09 2.34 -30.30
N GLU A 173 -6.60 3.06 -31.30
CA GLU A 173 -5.87 3.30 -32.55
C GLU A 173 -4.67 4.23 -32.37
N ARG A 174 -4.79 5.25 -31.52
CA ARG A 174 -3.87 6.40 -31.52
C ARG A 174 -3.20 6.70 -30.19
N PHE A 175 -3.85 6.40 -29.06
CA PHE A 175 -3.33 6.73 -27.73
C PHE A 175 -2.52 5.59 -27.14
N LEU A 176 -2.98 4.34 -27.25
CA LEU A 176 -2.28 3.16 -26.75
C LEU A 176 -1.08 2.79 -27.62
N THR A 177 -1.11 3.11 -28.91
CA THR A 177 -0.04 2.85 -29.88
C THR A 177 1.11 3.85 -29.82
N SER A 178 0.95 4.99 -29.11
CA SER A 178 1.96 6.06 -29.07
C SER A 178 2.07 6.73 -27.70
N ASP A 179 3.31 6.91 -27.24
CA ASP A 179 3.66 7.69 -26.06
C ASP A 179 3.49 9.22 -26.26
N ARG A 180 3.48 9.70 -27.51
CA ARG A 180 3.40 11.15 -27.85
C ARG A 180 2.01 11.75 -27.75
N MET A 181 0.96 10.93 -27.71
CA MET A 181 -0.42 11.41 -27.58
C MET A 181 -0.70 11.78 -26.12
N SER A 182 -1.11 13.04 -25.87
CA SER A 182 -1.55 13.45 -24.53
C SER A 182 -3.05 13.25 -24.35
N ILE A 183 -3.50 13.09 -23.10
CA ILE A 183 -4.95 13.01 -22.77
C ILE A 183 -5.69 14.25 -23.29
N THR A 184 -5.05 15.42 -23.27
CA THR A 184 -5.62 16.65 -23.82
C THR A 184 -5.85 16.56 -25.34
N LYS A 185 -4.90 15.98 -26.09
CA LYS A 185 -5.05 15.78 -27.54
C LYS A 185 -6.13 14.73 -27.84
N LEU A 186 -6.14 13.61 -27.11
CA LEU A 186 -7.20 12.60 -27.19
C LEU A 186 -8.58 13.21 -26.96
N CYS A 187 -8.73 14.05 -25.93
CA CYS A 187 -9.99 14.72 -25.62
C CYS A 187 -10.45 15.68 -26.72
N LYS A 188 -9.53 16.43 -27.35
CA LYS A 188 -9.87 17.32 -28.47
C LYS A 188 -10.39 16.53 -29.67
N LEU A 189 -9.72 15.43 -30.02
CA LEU A 189 -10.11 14.56 -31.14
C LEU A 189 -11.45 13.88 -30.88
N ALA A 190 -11.62 13.21 -29.73
CA ALA A 190 -12.86 12.53 -29.37
C ALA A 190 -14.05 13.50 -29.34
N ARG A 191 -13.86 14.72 -28.83
CA ARG A 191 -14.90 15.76 -28.84
C ARG A 191 -15.27 16.22 -30.26
N ALA A 192 -14.29 16.34 -31.15
CA ALA A 192 -14.57 16.75 -32.53
C ALA A 192 -15.40 15.67 -33.25
N VAL A 193 -14.96 14.41 -33.20
CA VAL A 193 -15.65 13.28 -33.83
C VAL A 193 -17.05 13.08 -33.25
N TYR A 194 -17.19 13.18 -31.92
CA TYR A 194 -18.48 13.07 -31.25
C TYR A 194 -19.47 14.15 -31.67
N ARG A 195 -19.02 15.41 -31.78
CA ARG A 195 -19.91 16.51 -32.20
C ARG A 195 -20.38 16.35 -33.64
N GLU A 196 -19.53 15.88 -34.54
CA GLU A 196 -19.94 15.61 -35.93
C GLU A 196 -20.96 14.46 -35.99
N LYS A 197 -20.69 13.32 -35.33
CA LYS A 197 -21.67 12.22 -35.25
C LYS A 197 -23.00 12.63 -34.59
N CYS A 198 -22.96 13.47 -33.57
CA CYS A 198 -24.18 14.01 -32.96
C CYS A 198 -24.99 14.87 -33.95
N LYS A 199 -24.33 15.67 -34.81
CA LYS A 199 -25.03 16.44 -35.84
C LYS A 199 -25.66 15.52 -36.89
N GLU A 200 -24.96 14.49 -37.32
CA GLU A 200 -25.46 13.50 -38.30
C GLU A 200 -26.70 12.76 -37.77
N LEU A 201 -26.73 12.46 -36.46
CA LEU A 201 -27.82 11.76 -35.80
C LEU A 201 -28.93 12.69 -35.27
N ASP A 202 -28.84 14.01 -35.52
CA ASP A 202 -29.72 15.04 -34.96
C ASP A 202 -29.87 14.96 -33.42
N MET A 203 -28.77 14.63 -32.74
CA MET A 203 -28.69 14.48 -31.29
C MET A 203 -27.97 15.67 -30.65
N LYS A 204 -28.44 16.11 -29.47
CA LYS A 204 -27.73 17.11 -28.67
C LYS A 204 -26.51 16.47 -27.97
N PRO A 205 -25.28 17.02 -28.14
CA PRO A 205 -24.09 16.45 -27.50
C PRO A 205 -24.15 16.51 -25.97
N GLY A 206 -23.84 15.39 -25.33
CA GLY A 206 -23.68 15.27 -23.88
C GLY A 206 -22.31 15.78 -23.36
N PRO A 207 -22.02 15.55 -22.06
CA PRO A 207 -20.77 15.98 -21.42
C PRO A 207 -19.50 15.30 -21.97
N CYS A 208 -18.86 15.93 -22.96
CA CYS A 208 -17.64 15.45 -23.64
C CYS A 208 -16.35 16.16 -23.15
N GLY A 209 -16.18 16.35 -21.84
CA GLY A 209 -15.07 17.12 -21.26
C GLY A 209 -13.83 16.29 -20.92
N HIS A 210 -12.72 16.97 -20.59
CA HIS A 210 -11.47 16.30 -20.16
C HIS A 210 -11.68 15.35 -18.97
N LYS A 211 -12.60 15.69 -18.05
CA LYS A 211 -12.95 14.82 -16.92
C LYS A 211 -13.61 13.50 -17.37
N SER A 212 -14.42 13.54 -18.43
CA SER A 212 -15.08 12.36 -19.02
C SER A 212 -14.04 11.42 -19.63
N VAL A 213 -13.16 11.96 -20.48
CA VAL A 213 -12.07 11.19 -21.12
C VAL A 213 -11.11 10.61 -20.08
N LYS A 214 -10.70 11.42 -19.09
CA LYS A 214 -9.84 10.94 -17.99
C LYS A 214 -10.50 9.79 -17.22
N ALA A 215 -11.80 9.85 -16.97
CA ALA A 215 -12.53 8.77 -16.30
C ALA A 215 -12.57 7.49 -17.15
N ILE A 216 -12.70 7.58 -18.47
CA ILE A 216 -12.61 6.41 -19.39
C ILE A 216 -11.22 5.79 -19.31
N VAL A 217 -10.17 6.60 -19.49
CA VAL A 217 -8.77 6.13 -19.43
C VAL A 217 -8.46 5.48 -18.08
N GLN A 218 -8.98 6.03 -16.97
CA GLN A 218 -8.77 5.50 -15.62
C GLN A 218 -9.47 4.16 -15.34
N ARG A 219 -10.40 3.71 -16.19
CA ARG A 219 -11.01 2.37 -16.09
C ARG A 219 -10.10 1.28 -16.63
N LEU A 220 -9.15 1.64 -17.50
CA LEU A 220 -8.21 0.68 -18.07
C LEU A 220 -7.14 0.32 -17.04
N PRO A 221 -6.71 -0.96 -16.97
CA PRO A 221 -5.59 -1.34 -16.12
C PRO A 221 -4.36 -0.52 -16.51
N HIS A 222 -3.77 0.18 -15.55
CA HIS A 222 -2.58 1.00 -15.77
C HIS A 222 -1.44 0.17 -16.40
N ALA A 223 -1.37 -1.13 -16.08
CA ALA A 223 -0.36 -2.05 -16.57
C ALA A 223 -0.41 -2.18 -18.09
N ASP A 224 -1.62 -2.37 -18.60
CA ASP A 224 -1.85 -2.55 -20.03
C ASP A 224 -1.58 -1.25 -20.77
N ILE A 225 -1.97 -0.11 -20.19
CA ILE A 225 -1.66 1.20 -20.78
C ILE A 225 -0.16 1.41 -20.91
N VAL A 226 0.62 1.18 -19.85
CA VAL A 226 2.08 1.38 -19.90
C VAL A 226 2.73 0.38 -20.86
N LYS A 227 2.30 -0.88 -20.82
CA LYS A 227 2.81 -1.94 -21.70
C LYS A 227 2.59 -1.63 -23.17
N LEU A 228 1.38 -1.18 -23.54
CA LEU A 228 1.06 -0.86 -24.92
C LEU A 228 1.79 0.41 -25.40
N ARG A 229 1.96 1.41 -24.52
CA ARG A 229 2.55 2.71 -24.89
C ARG A 229 4.06 2.75 -24.87
N LEU A 230 4.70 2.09 -23.91
CA LEU A 230 6.15 2.13 -23.69
C LEU A 230 6.85 0.81 -23.98
N GLY A 231 6.10 -0.27 -24.18
CA GLY A 231 6.63 -1.62 -24.37
C GLY A 231 6.68 -2.43 -23.07
N SER A 232 6.84 -3.74 -23.24
CA SER A 232 6.80 -4.69 -22.12
C SER A 232 7.99 -4.57 -21.16
N SER A 233 9.16 -4.15 -21.66
CA SER A 233 10.37 -3.97 -20.85
C SER A 233 10.24 -2.75 -19.92
N GLU A 234 9.86 -1.60 -20.46
CA GLU A 234 9.67 -0.34 -19.75
C GLU A 234 8.51 -0.43 -18.75
N ALA A 235 7.42 -1.09 -19.13
CA ALA A 235 6.33 -1.39 -18.21
C ALA A 235 6.81 -2.24 -17.03
N ARG A 236 7.61 -3.28 -17.29
CA ARG A 236 8.19 -4.13 -16.24
C ARG A 236 9.08 -3.32 -15.30
N LYS A 237 9.94 -2.43 -15.82
CA LYS A 237 10.78 -1.54 -15.01
C LYS A 237 9.94 -0.65 -14.08
N GLN A 238 8.88 -0.02 -14.60
CA GLN A 238 8.00 0.83 -13.80
C GLN A 238 7.18 0.06 -12.76
N TYR A 239 6.68 -1.13 -13.13
CA TYR A 239 5.97 -2.01 -12.20
C TYR A 239 6.90 -2.58 -11.12
N LEU A 240 8.13 -2.93 -11.47
CA LEU A 240 9.14 -3.37 -10.50
C LEU A 240 9.54 -2.23 -9.56
N LEU A 241 9.67 -0.99 -10.05
CA LEU A 241 9.84 0.21 -9.20
C LEU A 241 8.67 0.39 -8.22
N ALA A 242 7.43 0.16 -8.68
CA ALA A 242 6.24 0.24 -7.84
C ALA A 242 6.14 -0.93 -6.82
N MET A 243 6.61 -2.13 -7.17
CA MET A 243 6.70 -3.29 -6.26
C MET A 243 7.89 -3.21 -5.30
N LYS A 244 8.94 -2.45 -5.64
CA LYS A 244 10.17 -2.23 -4.84
C LYS A 244 9.98 -1.38 -3.58
N LEU A 245 8.76 -0.94 -3.31
CA LEU A 245 8.31 -0.51 -1.99
C LEU A 245 7.70 -1.68 -1.18
N GLN A 246 8.17 -2.92 -1.40
CA GLN A 246 8.25 -3.85 -0.27
C GLN A 246 9.18 -3.17 0.74
N GLU A 247 8.58 -2.54 1.73
CA GLU A 247 9.25 -1.69 2.71
C GLU A 247 10.29 -2.52 3.45
N ILE A 248 11.55 -2.41 3.05
CA ILE A 248 12.68 -2.87 3.88
C ILE A 248 12.72 -1.87 5.03
N THR A 249 12.22 -2.28 6.19
CA THR A 249 11.94 -1.37 7.32
C THR A 249 12.94 -1.52 8.45
N VAL A 250 13.61 -2.66 8.55
CA VAL A 250 14.53 -2.94 9.67
C VAL A 250 15.95 -3.30 9.19
N PRO A 251 17.00 -2.90 9.92
CA PRO A 251 18.37 -3.31 9.61
C PRO A 251 18.49 -4.83 9.52
N LEU A 252 19.31 -5.33 8.58
CA LEU A 252 19.55 -6.75 8.34
C LEU A 252 18.33 -7.55 7.86
N GLU A 253 17.20 -6.91 7.56
CA GLU A 253 16.07 -7.56 6.89
C GLU A 253 16.48 -8.09 5.51
N ARG A 254 17.25 -7.28 4.78
CA ARG A 254 17.72 -7.62 3.45
C ARG A 254 19.11 -7.07 3.21
N VAL A 255 20.01 -7.96 2.81
CA VAL A 255 21.37 -7.64 2.40
C VAL A 255 21.55 -7.98 0.93
N GLU A 256 22.05 -7.03 0.15
CA GLU A 256 22.39 -7.26 -1.25
C GLU A 256 23.89 -7.42 -1.40
N ALA A 257 24.30 -8.46 -2.14
CA ALA A 257 25.69 -8.74 -2.43
C ALA A 257 25.94 -8.83 -3.94
N ASP A 258 27.12 -8.36 -4.35
CA ASP A 258 27.55 -8.44 -5.74
C ASP A 258 29.07 -8.43 -5.86
N SER A 259 29.57 -8.98 -6.96
CA SER A 259 30.99 -8.94 -7.30
C SER A 259 31.21 -8.24 -8.64
N THR A 260 32.25 -7.42 -8.73
CA THR A 260 32.61 -6.74 -9.98
C THR A 260 34.12 -6.53 -10.08
N THR A 261 34.64 -6.43 -11.30
CA THR A 261 36.04 -6.09 -11.55
C THR A 261 36.22 -4.58 -11.46
N LEU A 262 37.13 -4.11 -10.62
CA LEU A 262 37.40 -2.68 -10.47
C LEU A 262 38.08 -2.11 -11.72
N ASP A 263 37.75 -0.87 -12.08
CA ASP A 263 38.31 -0.14 -13.23
C ASP A 263 39.67 0.52 -12.90
N VAL A 264 40.57 -0.21 -12.26
CA VAL A 264 41.91 0.24 -11.88
C VAL A 264 42.95 -0.83 -12.17
N TRP A 265 44.05 -0.44 -12.81
CA TRP A 265 45.24 -1.25 -12.96
C TRP A 265 46.12 -1.09 -11.74
N CYS A 266 46.52 -2.23 -11.19
CA CYS A 266 47.47 -2.30 -10.11
C CYS A 266 48.78 -2.88 -10.60
N VAL A 267 49.85 -2.37 -10.03
CA VAL A 267 51.21 -2.87 -10.20
C VAL A 267 51.68 -3.49 -8.89
N ASP A 268 52.67 -4.37 -8.95
CA ASP A 268 53.36 -4.85 -7.77
C ASP A 268 54.41 -3.84 -7.26
N ASP A 269 55.17 -4.24 -6.24
CA ASP A 269 56.21 -3.41 -5.64
C ASP A 269 57.38 -3.12 -6.60
N GLU A 270 57.55 -3.93 -7.66
CA GLU A 270 58.58 -3.79 -8.69
C GLU A 270 58.11 -2.93 -9.88
N GLY A 271 56.80 -2.65 -9.96
CA GLY A 271 56.17 -1.83 -10.98
C GLY A 271 55.57 -2.64 -12.14
N ASP A 272 55.58 -3.97 -12.04
CA ASP A 272 55.03 -4.85 -13.06
C ASP A 272 53.49 -4.93 -12.96
N PRO A 273 52.77 -4.95 -14.09
CA PRO A 273 51.31 -4.96 -14.09
C PRO A 273 50.75 -6.30 -13.58
N VAL A 274 50.11 -6.27 -12.41
CA VAL A 274 49.43 -7.43 -11.81
C VAL A 274 48.07 -7.65 -12.46
N GLY A 275 47.37 -6.55 -12.78
CA GLY A 275 46.06 -6.59 -13.41
C GLY A 275 45.01 -5.79 -12.65
N ARG A 276 43.74 -6.13 -12.91
CA ARG A 276 42.58 -5.47 -12.31
C ARG A 276 42.01 -6.31 -11.18
N PRO A 277 41.89 -5.77 -9.96
CA PRO A 277 41.36 -6.53 -8.84
C PRO A 277 39.84 -6.69 -8.95
N MET A 278 39.34 -7.80 -8.41
CA MET A 278 37.92 -8.04 -8.22
C MET A 278 37.51 -7.63 -6.81
N VAL A 279 36.36 -6.99 -6.70
CA VAL A 279 35.72 -6.66 -5.41
C VAL A 279 34.41 -7.42 -5.26
N CYS A 280 34.13 -7.88 -4.05
CA CYS A 280 32.82 -8.37 -3.64
C CYS A 280 32.37 -7.54 -2.43
N ALA A 281 31.18 -6.95 -2.52
CA ALA A 281 30.63 -6.11 -1.46
C ALA A 281 29.24 -6.60 -1.04
N ALA A 282 28.89 -6.35 0.22
CA ALA A 282 27.57 -6.62 0.79
C ALA A 282 27.05 -5.37 1.52
N ILE A 283 25.82 -4.96 1.23
CA ILE A 283 25.19 -3.75 1.79
C ILE A 283 23.86 -4.09 2.46
N ASP A 284 23.63 -3.53 3.65
CA ASP A 284 22.32 -3.54 4.30
C ASP A 284 21.38 -2.57 3.58
N CYS A 285 20.28 -3.09 3.03
CA CYS A 285 19.36 -2.29 2.23
C CYS A 285 18.55 -1.28 3.05
N ALA A 286 18.36 -1.53 4.36
CA ALA A 286 17.60 -0.63 5.22
C ALA A 286 18.41 0.62 5.61
N THR A 287 19.69 0.42 5.96
CA THR A 287 20.54 1.50 6.49
C THR A 287 21.55 2.05 5.47
N GLY A 288 21.83 1.32 4.39
CA GLY A 288 22.89 1.63 3.43
C GLY A 288 24.31 1.35 3.96
N VAL A 289 24.44 0.71 5.13
CA VAL A 289 25.73 0.35 5.71
C VAL A 289 26.36 -0.80 4.92
N ILE A 290 27.64 -0.67 4.61
CA ILE A 290 28.44 -1.74 4.00
C ILE A 290 28.83 -2.74 5.09
N LEU A 291 28.34 -3.97 4.98
CA LEU A 291 28.57 -5.06 5.94
C LEU A 291 29.80 -5.91 5.61
N GLY A 292 30.18 -5.97 4.34
CA GLY A 292 31.34 -6.74 3.89
C GLY A 292 31.95 -6.13 2.63
N LEU A 293 33.27 -6.18 2.53
CA LEU A 293 34.03 -5.68 1.38
C LEU A 293 35.34 -6.46 1.26
N GLN A 294 35.39 -7.38 0.32
CA GLN A 294 36.58 -8.19 0.03
C GLN A 294 37.14 -7.88 -1.35
N VAL A 295 38.46 -7.83 -1.45
CA VAL A 295 39.18 -7.62 -2.71
C VAL A 295 40.08 -8.83 -2.96
N ALA A 296 40.11 -9.33 -4.19
CA ALA A 296 40.95 -10.44 -4.59
C ALA A 296 41.40 -10.33 -6.06
N TRP A 297 42.47 -11.04 -6.39
CA TRP A 297 42.94 -11.21 -7.77
C TRP A 297 42.19 -12.35 -8.46
N GLY A 298 41.94 -12.20 -9.77
CA GLY A 298 41.34 -13.23 -10.62
C GLY A 298 39.84 -13.08 -10.87
N ALA A 299 39.25 -14.11 -11.47
CA ALA A 299 37.82 -14.16 -11.85
C ALA A 299 36.90 -14.34 -10.62
N PRO A 300 35.57 -14.11 -10.76
CA PRO A 300 34.61 -14.33 -9.67
C PRO A 300 34.73 -15.74 -9.12
N SER A 301 34.82 -15.86 -7.80
CA SER A 301 35.01 -17.14 -7.13
C SER A 301 34.16 -17.25 -5.87
N SER A 302 33.66 -18.46 -5.60
CA SER A 302 32.86 -18.74 -4.41
C SER A 302 33.62 -18.46 -3.11
N SER A 303 34.96 -18.51 -3.13
CA SER A 303 35.80 -18.19 -1.98
C SER A 303 35.83 -16.70 -1.67
N LEU A 304 35.78 -15.83 -2.68
CA LEU A 304 35.63 -14.39 -2.48
C LEU A 304 34.28 -14.08 -1.85
N VAL A 305 33.19 -14.61 -2.42
CA VAL A 305 31.83 -14.44 -1.90
C VAL A 305 31.69 -14.98 -0.47
N ALA A 306 32.22 -16.18 -0.18
CA ALA A 306 32.19 -16.77 1.16
C ALA A 306 32.95 -15.92 2.20
N ARG A 307 34.09 -15.31 1.82
CA ARG A 307 34.82 -14.39 2.71
C ARG A 307 34.01 -13.13 2.99
N THR A 308 33.35 -12.55 1.98
CA THR A 308 32.48 -11.38 2.15
C THR A 308 31.31 -11.69 3.07
N ILE A 309 30.67 -12.84 2.90
CA ILE A 309 29.58 -13.29 3.78
C ILE A 309 30.08 -13.49 5.22
N LYS A 310 31.24 -14.15 5.39
CA LYS A 310 31.84 -14.34 6.72
C LYS A 310 32.09 -13.02 7.43
N GLU A 311 32.48 -11.98 6.69
CA GLU A 311 32.73 -10.64 7.21
C GLU A 311 31.48 -10.01 7.84
N ILE A 312 30.29 -10.24 7.28
CA ILE A 312 29.00 -9.78 7.83
C ILE A 312 28.79 -10.29 9.27
N PHE A 313 29.24 -11.51 9.57
CA PHE A 313 29.07 -12.15 10.87
C PHE A 313 30.22 -11.91 11.84
N THR A 314 31.36 -11.39 11.36
CA THR A 314 32.61 -11.37 12.14
C THR A 314 32.96 -9.96 12.59
N PRO A 315 33.07 -9.68 13.91
CA PRO A 315 33.53 -8.39 14.39
C PRO A 315 34.95 -8.10 13.90
N LYS A 316 35.19 -6.85 13.53
CA LYS A 316 36.53 -6.36 13.22
C LYS A 316 37.31 -6.18 14.51
N SER A 317 38.54 -6.70 14.59
CA SER A 317 39.37 -6.49 15.78
C SER A 317 39.91 -5.05 15.81
N ASP A 318 40.28 -4.56 17.00
CA ASP A 318 40.95 -3.26 17.13
C ASP A 318 42.24 -3.20 16.31
N ALA A 319 43.00 -4.30 16.30
CA ALA A 319 44.20 -4.45 15.46
C ALA A 319 43.91 -4.27 13.95
N PHE A 320 42.73 -4.66 13.47
CA PHE A 320 42.34 -4.42 12.07
C PHE A 320 42.15 -2.92 11.82
N PHE A 321 41.43 -2.22 12.70
CA PHE A 321 41.20 -0.78 12.56
C PHE A 321 42.50 0.02 12.64
N ASP A 322 43.38 -0.36 13.57
CA ASP A 322 44.68 0.30 13.77
C ASP A 322 45.58 0.15 12.55
N ARG A 323 45.64 -1.06 11.98
CA ARG A 323 46.45 -1.34 10.79
C ARG A 323 46.03 -0.52 9.57
N ILE A 324 44.73 -0.25 9.41
CA ILE A 324 44.17 0.49 8.27
C ILE A 324 44.05 2.00 8.58
N GLY A 325 44.27 2.42 9.84
CA GLY A 325 44.18 3.81 10.27
C GLY A 325 42.75 4.33 10.43
N ILE A 326 41.76 3.46 10.66
CA ILE A 326 40.36 3.85 10.80
C ILE A 326 40.10 4.42 12.20
N GLN A 327 39.85 5.73 12.27
CA GLN A 327 39.58 6.44 13.53
C GLN A 327 38.15 6.21 14.03
N ASN A 328 37.16 6.27 13.14
CA ASN A 328 35.75 6.06 13.47
C ASN A 328 35.42 4.56 13.39
N ARG A 329 35.68 3.85 14.49
CA ARG A 329 35.45 2.41 14.58
C ARG A 329 33.96 2.12 14.68
N PHE A 330 33.41 1.48 13.65
CA PHE A 330 32.01 1.07 13.59
C PHE A 330 31.93 -0.44 13.33
N GLN A 331 31.17 -1.16 14.16
CA GLN A 331 30.96 -2.60 14.04
C GLN A 331 29.60 -2.85 13.40
N ALA A 332 29.62 -3.05 12.08
CA ALA A 332 28.42 -3.43 11.34
C ALA A 332 28.36 -4.96 11.22
N ILE A 333 27.83 -5.63 12.26
CA ILE A 333 27.73 -7.09 12.31
C ILE A 333 26.32 -7.57 12.63
N GLY A 334 25.96 -8.74 12.14
CA GLY A 334 24.74 -9.44 12.53
C GLY A 334 24.35 -10.54 11.56
N ILE A 335 23.18 -11.14 11.79
CA ILE A 335 22.64 -12.21 10.94
C ILE A 335 21.52 -11.64 10.07
N PRO A 336 21.71 -11.55 8.74
CA PRO A 336 20.65 -11.13 7.83
C PRO A 336 19.49 -12.12 7.82
N GLN A 337 18.26 -11.63 7.67
CA GLN A 337 17.12 -12.50 7.38
C GLN A 337 17.22 -13.06 5.96
N GLN A 338 17.60 -12.20 5.00
CA GLN A 338 17.79 -12.58 3.60
C GLN A 338 19.05 -11.96 3.00
N ILE A 339 19.82 -12.76 2.28
CA ILE A 339 20.88 -12.32 1.38
C ILE A 339 20.41 -12.49 -0.07
N VAL A 340 20.56 -11.44 -0.87
CA VAL A 340 20.19 -11.42 -2.29
C VAL A 340 21.43 -11.25 -3.15
N SER A 341 21.68 -12.22 -4.04
CA SER A 341 22.78 -12.20 -5.01
C SER A 341 22.28 -12.41 -6.44
N ASP A 342 23.16 -12.23 -7.42
CA ASP A 342 22.90 -12.65 -8.79
C ASP A 342 23.07 -14.18 -8.96
N GLN A 343 22.81 -14.67 -10.18
CA GLN A 343 22.91 -16.10 -10.55
C GLN A 343 24.31 -16.52 -10.98
N GLY A 344 25.34 -15.70 -10.73
CA GLY A 344 26.72 -16.06 -10.95
C GLY A 344 27.05 -17.45 -10.41
N THR A 345 27.87 -18.19 -11.15
CA THR A 345 28.31 -19.54 -10.76
C THR A 345 29.12 -19.49 -9.46
N GLU A 346 29.78 -18.36 -9.18
CA GLU A 346 30.44 -18.06 -7.93
C GLU A 346 29.50 -18.10 -6.71
N ASN A 347 28.21 -17.78 -6.88
CA ASN A 347 27.19 -17.84 -5.83
C ASN A 347 26.58 -19.24 -5.67
N SER A 348 27.13 -20.23 -6.37
CA SER A 348 26.60 -21.58 -6.50
C SER A 348 27.74 -22.60 -6.28
N GLY A 349 28.12 -22.83 -5.02
CA GLY A 349 29.21 -23.76 -4.69
C GLY A 349 29.02 -24.51 -3.37
N PRO A 350 29.73 -25.64 -3.16
CA PRO A 350 29.61 -26.46 -1.95
C PRO A 350 29.90 -25.67 -0.66
N LEU A 351 30.85 -24.72 -0.73
CA LEU A 351 31.17 -23.84 0.39
C LEU A 351 29.97 -22.97 0.80
N ILE A 352 29.31 -22.32 -0.16
CA ILE A 352 28.14 -21.48 0.10
C ILE A 352 26.99 -22.35 0.60
N ALA A 353 26.73 -23.50 -0.04
CA ALA A 353 25.70 -24.44 0.41
C ALA A 353 25.92 -24.91 1.86
N SER A 354 27.17 -25.17 2.26
CA SER A 354 27.52 -25.55 3.64
C SER A 354 27.33 -24.41 4.65
N PHE A 355 27.56 -23.15 4.25
CA PHE A 355 27.26 -21.99 5.08
C PHE A 355 25.75 -21.82 5.25
N LEU A 356 24.99 -21.95 4.16
CA LEU A 356 23.53 -21.81 4.17
C LEU A 356 22.83 -22.91 4.98
N SER A 357 23.30 -24.16 4.90
CA SER A 357 22.72 -25.25 5.68
C SER A 357 22.92 -25.10 7.19
N SER A 358 23.93 -24.33 7.59
CA SER A 358 24.28 -24.13 9.01
C SER A 358 23.73 -22.82 9.58
N ALA A 359 23.22 -21.92 8.74
CA ALA A 359 22.76 -20.58 9.11
C ALA A 359 21.23 -20.47 9.03
N THR A 360 20.61 -19.74 9.94
CA THR A 360 19.17 -19.45 9.93
C THR A 360 18.84 -18.26 9.01
N LEU A 361 19.38 -18.23 7.80
CA LEU A 361 19.21 -17.15 6.83
C LEU A 361 18.68 -17.68 5.50
N ASP A 362 17.92 -16.86 4.78
CA ASP A 362 17.49 -17.16 3.42
C ASP A 362 18.49 -16.61 2.39
N TRP A 363 18.77 -17.38 1.35
CA TRP A 363 19.59 -16.93 0.22
C TRP A 363 18.80 -17.00 -1.08
N SER A 364 18.43 -15.83 -1.56
CA SER A 364 17.64 -15.68 -2.77
C SER A 364 18.50 -15.21 -3.93
N LYS A 365 18.52 -16.00 -5.02
CA LYS A 365 19.17 -15.57 -6.27
C LYS A 365 18.16 -14.87 -7.17
N CYS A 366 18.59 -13.76 -7.76
CA CYS A 366 17.75 -13.00 -8.68
C CYS A 366 17.40 -13.84 -9.93
N VAL A 367 16.22 -13.66 -10.51
CA VAL A 367 15.88 -14.34 -11.78
C VAL A 367 16.76 -13.74 -12.90
N PRO A 368 17.37 -14.55 -13.78
CA PRO A 368 18.20 -14.04 -14.89
C PRO A 368 17.48 -12.96 -15.71
N GLY A 369 18.21 -11.91 -16.12
CA GLY A 369 17.67 -10.82 -16.96
C GLY A 369 16.83 -9.77 -16.23
N GLN A 370 16.93 -9.69 -14.90
CA GLN A 370 16.27 -8.65 -14.09
C GLN A 370 17.30 -7.87 -13.24
N PRO A 371 18.06 -6.94 -13.85
CA PRO A 371 19.03 -6.10 -13.12
C PRO A 371 18.34 -5.29 -12.01
N ASP A 372 17.08 -4.87 -12.24
CA ASP A 372 16.26 -4.13 -11.30
C ASP A 372 15.84 -4.90 -10.02
N ARG A 373 16.54 -5.96 -9.59
CA ARG A 373 16.30 -6.64 -8.32
C ARG A 373 17.33 -6.35 -7.23
N LYS A 374 18.46 -5.69 -7.53
CA LYS A 374 19.48 -5.34 -6.51
C LYS A 374 19.92 -3.86 -6.54
N PRO A 375 19.00 -2.90 -6.34
CA PRO A 375 19.30 -1.48 -6.59
C PRO A 375 20.31 -0.88 -5.60
N PHE A 376 20.43 -1.42 -4.39
CA PHE A 376 21.28 -0.83 -3.36
C PHE A 376 22.74 -1.18 -3.64
N ILE A 377 23.00 -2.45 -3.95
CA ILE A 377 24.36 -2.88 -4.32
C ILE A 377 24.79 -2.33 -5.68
N GLU A 378 23.88 -2.24 -6.66
CA GLU A 378 24.18 -1.60 -7.95
C GLU A 378 24.58 -0.14 -7.78
N ARG A 379 23.85 0.60 -6.92
CA ARG A 379 24.20 1.97 -6.58
C ARG A 379 25.53 2.05 -5.87
N LEU A 380 25.81 1.17 -4.91
CA LEU A 380 27.11 1.12 -4.22
C LEU A 380 28.25 0.89 -5.22
N MET A 381 28.11 -0.08 -6.13
CA MET A 381 29.13 -0.39 -7.13
C MET A 381 29.37 0.79 -8.09
N LEU A 382 28.32 1.52 -8.44
CA LEU A 382 28.45 2.73 -9.24
C LEU A 382 29.23 3.83 -8.52
N GLU A 383 28.94 4.08 -7.24
CA GLU A 383 29.69 5.07 -6.46
C GLU A 383 31.14 4.63 -6.21
N LEU A 384 31.36 3.33 -5.97
CA LEU A 384 32.71 2.76 -5.83
C LEU A 384 33.50 2.94 -7.14
N SER A 385 32.92 2.65 -8.29
CA SER A 385 33.57 2.88 -9.60
C SER A 385 33.95 4.35 -9.77
N ARG A 386 33.04 5.30 -9.49
CA ARG A 386 33.34 6.74 -9.53
C ARG A 386 34.48 7.13 -8.59
N PHE A 387 34.53 6.56 -7.39
CA PHE A 387 35.64 6.81 -6.48
C PHE A 387 36.97 6.29 -7.03
N ILE A 388 36.98 5.05 -7.53
CA ILE A 388 38.16 4.41 -8.12
C ILE A 388 38.68 5.17 -9.34
N THR A 389 37.82 5.82 -10.12
CA THR A 389 38.27 6.64 -11.26
C THR A 389 39.17 7.82 -10.90
N GLN A 390 39.29 8.19 -9.62
CA GLN A 390 40.20 9.22 -9.13
C GLN A 390 41.65 8.72 -8.97
N PHE A 391 41.89 7.42 -9.08
CA PHE A 391 43.22 6.83 -8.91
C PHE A 391 44.03 6.92 -10.21
N GLN A 392 45.35 7.09 -10.08
CA GLN A 392 46.27 7.23 -11.20
C GLN A 392 46.28 6.02 -12.16
N GLY A 393 45.93 4.82 -11.66
CA GLY A 393 45.82 3.59 -12.45
C GLY A 393 44.44 3.35 -13.07
N ALA A 394 43.49 4.28 -12.98
CA ALA A 394 42.13 4.07 -13.47
C ALA A 394 42.08 3.97 -15.01
N SER A 395 41.38 2.95 -15.53
CA SER A 395 41.27 2.76 -16.98
C SER A 395 40.37 3.81 -17.68
N GLN A 396 39.55 4.52 -16.91
CA GLN A 396 38.64 5.57 -17.39
C GLN A 396 38.64 6.78 -16.44
N THR A 397 39.73 7.54 -16.35
CA THR A 397 39.77 8.79 -15.58
C THR A 397 38.99 9.90 -16.30
N SER A 398 38.12 10.64 -15.62
CA SER A 398 37.43 11.83 -16.18
C SER A 398 38.34 13.05 -16.33
N GLU A 399 39.53 13.02 -15.73
CA GLU A 399 40.45 14.16 -15.63
C GLU A 399 41.43 14.27 -16.82
N ILE A 400 41.61 13.19 -17.59
CA ILE A 400 42.54 13.16 -18.73
C ILE A 400 41.76 12.84 -20.01
N GLY A 401 41.70 13.81 -20.93
CA GLY A 401 41.07 13.67 -22.24
C GLY A 401 41.69 12.52 -23.04
N ALA A 402 40.85 11.76 -23.75
CA ALA A 402 41.21 10.50 -24.42
C ALA A 402 42.44 10.60 -25.34
N GLN A 403 42.70 11.76 -25.96
CA GLN A 403 43.82 11.98 -26.86
C GLN A 403 45.21 11.95 -26.20
N LYS A 404 45.32 12.24 -24.89
CA LYS A 404 46.60 12.18 -24.16
C LYS A 404 46.97 10.78 -23.66
N ARG A 405 46.12 9.77 -23.89
CA ARG A 405 46.30 8.41 -23.34
C ARG A 405 47.18 7.49 -24.20
N THR A 406 47.41 7.85 -25.46
CA THR A 406 48.10 7.00 -26.46
C THR A 406 49.52 7.45 -26.80
N GLU A 407 50.03 8.54 -26.19
CA GLU A 407 51.37 9.06 -26.50
C GLU A 407 52.49 8.55 -25.58
N ILE A 408 52.16 7.77 -24.55
CA ILE A 408 53.17 7.09 -23.71
C ILE A 408 52.74 5.64 -23.56
N ALA A 409 53.04 4.84 -24.58
CA ALA A 409 53.09 3.39 -24.55
C ALA A 409 54.42 2.95 -25.16
#